data_AF-A0A1A9T938-F1
#
_entry.id   AF-A0A1A9T938-F1
#
_cell.length_a   1.000
_cell.length_b   1.000
_cell.length_c   1.000
_cell.angle_alpha   90.00
_cell.angle_beta   90.00
_cell.angle_gamma   90.00
#
_symmetry.space_group_name_H-M   'P 1'
#
loop_
_entity.id
_entity.type
_entity.pdbx_description
1 polymer ?
#
loop_
_entity_poly.entity_id
_entity_poly.type
_entity_poly.pdbx_seq_one_letter_code
_entity_poly.pdbx_strand_id
1 'polypeptide(L)' 'CPGEGEECDVEFNPCCPPLTCIPGDPYGICYII' A
#
# COMPACT_ATOMS: atom_id res chain seq x y z
N CYS A 1 0.90 -6.30 -6.83
CA CYS A 1 0.87 -5.04 -6.09
C CYS A 1 -0.60 -4.67 -5.90
N PRO A 2 -1.02 -4.22 -4.72
CA PRO A 2 -2.39 -3.78 -4.45
C PRO A 2 -2.68 -2.40 -5.06
N GLY A 3 -3.92 -2.21 -5.51
CA GLY A 3 -4.47 -0.97 -6.05
C GLY A 3 -5.07 -0.06 -4.97
N GLU A 4 -5.61 1.09 -5.38
CA GLU A 4 -6.18 2.08 -4.45
C GLU A 4 -7.32 1.48 -3.63
N GLY A 5 -7.26 1.64 -2.30
CA GLY A 5 -8.24 1.08 -1.36
C GLY A 5 -8.00 -0.39 -1.00
N GLU A 6 -7.00 -1.06 -1.56
CA GLU A 6 -6.62 -2.43 -1.21
C GLU A 6 -5.57 -2.47 -0.09
N GLU A 7 -5.54 -3.58 0.66
CA GLU A 7 -4.55 -3.83 1.71
C GLU A 7 -3.15 -4.03 1.13
N CYS A 8 -2.16 -3.43 1.80
CA CYS A 8 -0.75 -3.54 1.47
C CYS A 8 0.09 -3.97 2.66
N ASP A 9 1.21 -4.60 2.33
CA ASP A 9 2.29 -4.95 3.24
C ASP A 9 3.56 -4.34 2.66
N VAL A 10 4.19 -3.41 3.38
CA VAL A 10 5.33 -2.64 2.83
C VAL A 10 6.55 -3.50 2.50
N GLU A 11 6.69 -4.68 3.12
CA GLU A 11 7.83 -5.58 2.93
C GLU A 11 7.55 -6.65 1.86
N PHE A 12 6.33 -7.21 1.86
CA PHE A 12 6.01 -8.39 1.06
C PHE A 12 5.01 -8.14 -0.07
N ASN A 13 4.16 -7.12 0.04
CA ASN A 13 3.13 -6.80 -0.96
C ASN A 13 2.89 -5.29 -1.06
N PRO A 14 3.88 -4.52 -1.57
CA PRO A 14 3.79 -3.07 -1.65
C PRO A 14 2.76 -2.63 -2.71
N CYS A 15 2.18 -1.45 -2.48
CA CYS A 15 1.24 -0.81 -3.39
C CYS A 15 1.76 -0.66 -4.81
N CYS A 16 0.86 -0.71 -5.80
CA CYS A 16 1.22 -0.41 -7.17
C CYS A 16 1.62 1.08 -7.28
N PRO A 17 2.75 1.42 -7.92
CA PRO A 17 3.07 2.82 -8.19
C PRO A 17 1.94 3.50 -8.98
N PRO A 18 1.56 4.76 -8.70
CA PRO A 18 2.19 5.74 -7.80
C PRO A 18 1.64 5.72 -6.35
N LEU A 19 0.97 4.65 -5.92
CA LEU A 19 0.27 4.59 -4.64
C LEU A 19 1.25 4.39 -3.47
N THR A 20 0.85 4.89 -2.29
CA THR A 20 1.57 4.78 -1.02
C THR A 20 0.75 3.97 -0.02
N CYS A 21 1.40 3.10 0.75
CA CYS A 21 0.79 2.30 1.79
C CYS A 21 0.72 3.08 3.11
N ILE A 22 -0.47 3.34 3.66
CA ILE A 22 -0.65 4.09 4.92
C ILE A 22 -1.48 3.27 5.92
N PRO A 23 -1.04 3.13 7.20
CA PRO A 23 0.17 3.71 7.79
C PRO A 23 1.46 3.01 7.33
N GLY A 24 1.39 1.74 6.91
CA GLY A 24 2.55 1.03 6.37
C GLY A 24 3.50 0.46 7.42
N ASP A 25 2.97 -0.01 8.57
CA ASP A 25 3.77 -0.56 9.68
C ASP A 25 3.16 -1.86 10.27
N PRO A 26 3.44 -3.05 9.70
CA PRO A 26 3.88 -3.27 8.32
C PRO A 26 2.72 -3.19 7.31
N TYR A 27 1.47 -3.17 7.80
CA TYR A 27 0.26 -3.15 6.99
C TYR A 27 -0.32 -1.75 6.82
N GLY A 28 -1.09 -1.58 5.75
CA GLY A 28 -1.87 -0.37 5.51
C GLY A 28 -2.85 -0.56 4.37
N ILE A 29 -3.36 0.56 3.88
CA ILE A 29 -4.18 0.64 2.68
C ILE A 29 -3.45 1.52 1.65
N CYS A 30 -3.55 1.15 0.38
CA CYS A 30 -2.96 1.92 -0.69
C CYS A 30 -3.80 3.16 -1.03
N TYR A 31 -3.14 4.32 -1.04
CA TYR A 31 -3.75 5.60 -1.42
C TYR A 31 -2.87 6.33 -2.43
N ILE A 32 -3.50 7.13 -3.28
CA ILE A 32 -2.79 8.12 -4.10
C ILE A 32 -2.50 9.36 -3.24
N ILE A 33 -1.29 9.90 -3.35
CA ILE A 33 -0.84 11.13 -2.67
C ILE A 33 -0.33 12.10 -3.71
#